data_AF-M5C478-F1
#
_entry.id   AF-M5C478-F1
#
_cell.length_a   1.000
_cell.length_b   1.000
_cell.length_c   1.000
_cell.angle_alpha   90.00
_cell.angle_beta   90.00
_cell.angle_gamma   90.00
#
_symmetry.space_group_name_H-M   'P 1'
#
loop_
_entity.id
_entity.type
_entity.pdbx_description
1 polymer ?
#
loop_
_entity_poly.entity_id
_entity_poly.type
_entity_poly.pdbx_seq_one_letter_code
_entity_poly.pdbx_strand_id
1 'polypeptide(L)'
;MSRISTTQRDSLVTQFQSITDSSKDQALSALKKHNYRLDAAVDAYYQALTDAPPAQVSTQKLGALFDKYKDPDSSNIGINGTIQWCEDLGVDPEDVSLLAVACELKSPTVGEWTRNGFVDGWKRLGCDTIEQMKTTIATLRTKLRDDPDYFSRVYTYTFNFAKAEGARSICAFNSKHLDRSPN
;
A
#
# COMPACT_ATOMS: atom_id res chain seq x y z
N MET A 1 -20.26 -8.67 37.12
CA MET A 1 -20.91 -8.62 35.80
C MET A 1 -22.33 -8.09 35.97
N SER A 2 -22.57 -6.82 35.68
CA SER A 2 -23.91 -6.20 35.80
C SER A 2 -24.83 -6.74 34.70
N ARG A 3 -25.78 -7.59 35.07
CA ARG A 3 -26.82 -8.09 34.16
C ARG A 3 -27.87 -6.99 33.96
N ILE A 4 -27.86 -6.36 32.79
CA ILE A 4 -28.85 -5.35 32.40
C ILE A 4 -30.13 -6.05 31.97
N SER A 5 -31.27 -5.59 32.48
CA SER A 5 -32.58 -6.18 32.20
C SER A 5 -32.96 -6.00 30.72
N THR A 6 -33.85 -6.85 30.21
CA THR A 6 -34.28 -6.78 28.80
C THR A 6 -34.96 -5.44 28.49
N THR A 7 -35.78 -4.93 29.41
CA THR A 7 -36.43 -3.62 29.31
C THR A 7 -35.43 -2.47 29.23
N GLN A 8 -34.35 -2.51 30.03
CA GLN A 8 -33.29 -1.50 29.98
C GLN A 8 -32.49 -1.55 28.67
N ARG A 9 -32.30 -2.74 28.10
CA ARG A 9 -31.65 -2.88 26.78
C ARG A 9 -32.49 -2.26 25.68
N ASP A 10 -33.79 -2.54 25.65
CA ASP A 10 -34.69 -1.98 24.64
C ASP A 10 -34.75 -0.44 24.73
N SER A 11 -34.79 0.13 25.94
CA SER A 11 -34.78 1.58 26.11
C SER A 11 -33.48 2.24 25.63
N LEU A 12 -32.32 1.61 25.87
CA LEU A 12 -31.03 2.12 25.42
C LEU A 12 -30.91 2.09 23.90
N VAL A 13 -31.44 1.04 23.26
CA VAL A 13 -31.49 0.93 21.80
C VAL A 13 -32.35 2.04 21.21
N THR A 14 -33.56 2.28 21.74
CA THR A 14 -34.43 3.37 21.26
C THR A 14 -33.76 4.75 21.40
N GLN A 15 -33.10 5.02 22.53
CA GLN A 15 -32.38 6.28 22.74
C GLN A 15 -31.22 6.43 21.76
N PHE A 16 -30.42 5.38 21.56
CA PHE A 16 -29.32 5.39 20.60
C PHE A 16 -29.80 5.68 19.17
N GLN A 17 -30.89 5.03 18.75
CA GLN A 17 -31.50 5.26 17.44
C GLN A 17 -32.02 6.69 17.29
N SER A 18 -32.60 7.26 18.34
CA SER A 18 -33.12 8.64 18.30
C SER A 18 -32.04 9.71 18.15
N ILE A 19 -30.80 9.41 18.57
CA ILE A 19 -29.68 10.34 18.48
C ILE A 19 -28.93 10.16 17.16
N THR A 20 -28.65 8.90 16.79
CA THR A 20 -27.74 8.55 15.69
C THR A 20 -28.42 8.22 14.36
N ASP A 21 -29.77 8.20 14.32
CA ASP A 21 -30.59 7.75 13.18
C ASP A 21 -30.18 6.37 12.64
N SER A 22 -29.60 5.52 13.49
CA SER A 22 -29.04 4.23 13.12
C SER A 22 -30.04 3.07 13.15
N SER A 23 -29.71 1.98 12.44
CA SER A 23 -30.52 0.77 12.45
C SER A 23 -30.41 0.02 13.79
N LYS A 24 -31.45 -0.77 14.12
CA LYS A 24 -31.54 -1.51 15.39
C LYS A 24 -30.35 -2.46 15.60
N ASP A 25 -29.88 -3.09 14.52
CA ASP A 25 -28.69 -3.96 14.52
C ASP A 25 -27.40 -3.20 14.84
N GLN A 26 -27.22 -2.01 14.26
CA GLN A 26 -26.03 -1.20 14.54
C GLN A 26 -26.05 -0.65 15.97
N ALA A 27 -27.20 -0.20 16.46
CA ALA A 27 -27.38 0.23 17.84
C ALA A 27 -27.07 -0.91 18.84
N LEU A 28 -27.57 -2.13 18.58
CA LEU A 28 -27.29 -3.30 19.42
C LEU A 28 -25.81 -3.68 19.42
N SER A 29 -25.16 -3.65 18.26
CA SER A 29 -23.74 -3.97 18.12
C SER A 29 -22.86 -2.94 18.86
N ALA A 30 -23.13 -1.65 18.69
CA ALA A 30 -22.41 -0.56 19.35
C ALA A 30 -22.61 -0.61 20.87
N LEU A 31 -23.84 -0.74 21.35
CA LEU A 31 -24.13 -0.83 22.79
C LEU A 31 -23.50 -2.07 23.41
N LYS A 32 -23.52 -3.23 22.73
CA LYS A 32 -22.87 -4.46 23.24
C LYS A 32 -21.36 -4.30 23.36
N LYS A 33 -20.71 -3.63 22.39
CA LYS A 33 -19.27 -3.38 22.38
C LYS A 33 -18.83 -2.43 23.50
N HIS A 34 -19.66 -1.46 23.85
CA HIS A 34 -19.36 -0.43 24.85
C HIS A 34 -20.03 -0.68 26.22
N ASN A 35 -20.28 -1.96 26.56
CA ASN A 35 -20.87 -2.37 27.85
C ASN A 35 -22.21 -1.67 28.18
N TYR A 36 -23.02 -1.40 27.14
CA TYR A 36 -24.32 -0.73 27.21
C TYR A 36 -24.28 0.69 27.82
N ARG A 37 -23.14 1.38 27.72
CA ARG A 37 -23.04 2.80 28.02
C ARG A 37 -23.48 3.60 26.80
N LEU A 38 -24.58 4.34 26.92
CA LEU A 38 -25.15 5.13 25.83
C LEU A 38 -24.16 6.17 25.32
N ASP A 39 -23.62 7.02 26.20
CA ASP A 39 -22.73 8.13 25.81
C ASP A 39 -21.49 7.63 25.08
N ALA A 40 -20.82 6.62 25.64
CA ALA A 40 -19.63 6.02 25.04
C ALA A 40 -19.91 5.33 23.69
N ALA A 41 -21.11 4.78 23.50
CA ALA A 41 -21.49 4.16 22.23
C ALA A 41 -21.81 5.21 21.17
N VAL A 42 -22.49 6.30 21.55
CA VAL A 42 -22.87 7.40 20.64
C VAL A 42 -21.62 8.16 20.21
N ASP A 43 -20.73 8.49 21.15
CA ASP A 43 -19.43 9.10 20.86
C ASP A 43 -18.62 8.23 19.91
N ALA A 44 -18.55 6.91 20.16
CA ALA A 44 -17.85 5.98 19.28
C ALA A 44 -18.51 5.86 17.89
N TYR A 45 -19.83 6.01 17.80
CA TYR A 45 -20.55 5.98 16.53
C TYR A 45 -20.27 7.22 15.68
N TYR A 46 -20.31 8.41 16.28
CA TYR A 46 -19.92 9.64 15.60
C TYR A 46 -18.43 9.69 15.31
N GLN A 47 -17.59 9.20 16.22
CA GLN A 47 -16.16 9.03 15.96
C GLN A 47 -15.93 8.09 14.77
N ALA A 48 -16.70 7.00 14.61
CA ALA A 48 -16.58 6.11 13.46
C ALA A 48 -17.11 6.74 12.15
N LEU A 49 -17.96 7.76 12.23
CA LEU A 49 -18.42 8.56 11.09
C LEU A 49 -17.37 9.59 10.66
N THR A 50 -16.61 10.16 11.59
CA THR A 50 -15.53 11.13 11.31
C THR A 50 -14.17 10.48 11.06
N ASP A 51 -13.79 9.51 11.88
CA ASP A 51 -12.71 8.56 11.64
C ASP A 51 -13.32 7.31 10.99
N ALA A 52 -13.55 7.39 9.67
CA ALA A 52 -13.67 6.17 8.89
C ALA A 52 -12.49 5.27 9.27
N PRO A 53 -12.72 4.02 9.75
CA PRO A 53 -11.61 3.13 10.04
C PRO A 53 -10.73 3.08 8.80
N PRO A 54 -9.38 3.23 8.92
CA PRO A 54 -8.51 3.23 7.75
C PRO A 54 -8.89 1.99 6.94
N ALA A 55 -9.35 2.23 5.71
CA ALA A 55 -9.91 1.20 4.85
C ALA A 55 -8.96 0.00 4.93
N GLN A 56 -9.46 -1.14 5.39
CA GLN A 56 -8.64 -2.34 5.51
C GLN A 56 -8.05 -2.61 4.12
N VAL A 57 -6.73 -2.38 3.98
CA VAL A 57 -6.03 -2.57 2.70
C VAL A 57 -6.29 -3.99 2.24
N SER A 58 -6.97 -4.12 1.10
CA SER A 58 -7.36 -5.40 0.55
C SER A 58 -6.16 -6.06 -0.13
N THR A 59 -5.55 -7.05 0.52
CA THR A 59 -4.44 -7.84 -0.07
C THR A 59 -4.85 -8.52 -1.38
N GLN A 60 -6.14 -8.88 -1.52
CA GLN A 60 -6.70 -9.42 -2.75
C GLN A 60 -6.65 -8.41 -3.91
N LYS A 61 -7.01 -7.14 -3.66
CA LYS A 61 -6.94 -6.08 -4.68
C LYS A 61 -5.49 -5.80 -5.08
N LEU A 62 -4.58 -5.75 -4.11
CA LEU A 62 -3.14 -5.61 -4.36
C LEU A 62 -2.58 -6.78 -5.18
N GLY A 63 -3.03 -8.01 -4.88
CA GLY A 63 -2.69 -9.19 -5.65
C GLY A 63 -3.19 -9.12 -7.09
N ALA A 64 -4.43 -8.68 -7.31
CA ALA A 64 -4.99 -8.52 -8.65
C ALA A 64 -4.29 -7.40 -9.44
N LEU A 65 -3.93 -6.29 -8.79
CA LEU A 65 -3.10 -5.24 -9.39
C LEU A 65 -1.73 -5.79 -9.78
N PHE A 66 -1.09 -6.58 -8.91
CA PHE A 66 0.18 -7.22 -9.23
C PHE A 66 0.06 -8.14 -10.44
N ASP A 67 -0.98 -8.98 -10.50
CA ASP A 67 -1.21 -9.90 -11.61
C ASP A 67 -1.49 -9.18 -12.93
N LYS A 68 -2.06 -7.97 -12.89
CA LYS A 68 -2.27 -7.13 -14.07
C LYS A 68 -0.95 -6.72 -14.74
N TYR A 69 0.08 -6.40 -13.96
CA TYR A 69 1.36 -5.90 -14.47
C TYR A 69 2.48 -6.94 -14.49
N LYS A 70 2.24 -8.13 -13.93
CA LYS A 70 3.23 -9.22 -13.93
C LYS A 70 3.58 -9.60 -15.38
N ASP A 71 4.86 -9.90 -15.62
CA ASP A 71 5.26 -10.42 -16.92
C ASP A 71 4.72 -11.85 -17.13
N PRO A 72 4.27 -12.21 -18.34
CA PRO A 72 3.70 -13.53 -18.62
C PRO A 72 4.67 -14.67 -18.31
N ASP A 73 5.97 -14.45 -18.52
CA ASP A 73 7.03 -15.44 -18.34
C ASP A 73 7.73 -15.39 -16.97
N SER A 74 7.31 -14.49 -16.08
CA SER A 74 7.95 -14.26 -14.77
C SER A 74 6.97 -14.37 -13.61
N SER A 75 7.48 -14.59 -12.39
CA SER A 75 6.70 -14.42 -11.16
C SER A 75 6.69 -12.97 -10.66
N ASN A 76 7.47 -12.10 -11.31
CA ASN A 76 7.70 -10.71 -10.92
C ASN A 76 7.16 -9.75 -11.99
N ILE A 77 6.92 -8.50 -11.59
CA ILE A 77 6.72 -7.40 -12.54
C ILE A 77 8.10 -6.97 -12.99
N GLY A 78 8.42 -7.08 -14.28
CA GLY A 78 9.66 -6.56 -14.85
C GLY A 78 9.49 -5.17 -15.44
N ILE A 79 10.40 -4.80 -16.34
CA ILE A 79 10.50 -3.43 -16.87
C ILE A 79 9.24 -3.05 -17.65
N ASN A 80 8.72 -3.95 -18.50
CA ASN A 80 7.51 -3.67 -19.29
C ASN A 80 6.28 -3.46 -18.41
N GLY A 81 6.08 -4.33 -17.42
CA GLY A 81 5.02 -4.18 -16.44
C GLY A 81 5.17 -2.91 -15.59
N THR A 82 6.41 -2.54 -15.26
CA THR A 82 6.70 -1.29 -14.55
C THR A 82 6.32 -0.07 -15.38
N ILE A 83 6.64 -0.05 -16.68
CA ILE A 83 6.26 1.06 -17.58
C ILE A 83 4.75 1.20 -17.63
N GLN A 84 4.01 0.10 -17.86
CA GLN A 84 2.54 0.12 -17.88
C GLN A 84 1.95 0.58 -16.54
N TRP A 85 2.55 0.17 -15.43
CA TRP A 85 2.13 0.62 -14.12
C TRP A 85 2.37 2.12 -13.91
N CYS A 86 3.50 2.64 -14.39
CA CYS A 86 3.82 4.08 -14.36
C CYS A 86 2.84 4.89 -15.22
N GLU A 87 2.47 4.39 -16.40
CA GLU A 87 1.45 5.00 -17.27
C GLU A 87 0.10 5.11 -16.55
N ASP A 88 -0.37 4.05 -15.90
CA ASP A 88 -1.62 4.04 -15.14
C ASP A 88 -1.57 4.97 -13.92
N LEU A 89 -0.40 5.12 -13.29
CA LEU A 89 -0.18 6.08 -12.21
C LEU A 89 -0.08 7.53 -12.73
N GLY A 90 0.19 7.73 -14.01
CA GLY A 90 0.52 9.02 -14.60
C GLY A 90 1.84 9.59 -14.06
N VAL A 91 2.81 8.71 -13.81
CA VAL A 91 4.15 9.04 -13.32
C VAL A 91 5.17 8.70 -14.40
N ASP A 92 6.18 9.55 -14.56
CA ASP A 92 7.26 9.27 -15.50
C ASP A 92 8.11 8.09 -14.99
N PRO A 93 8.41 7.06 -15.81
CA PRO A 93 9.25 5.93 -15.41
C PRO A 93 10.66 6.35 -14.96
N GLU A 94 11.15 7.54 -15.34
CA GLU A 94 12.44 8.09 -14.91
C GLU A 94 12.33 9.00 -13.66
N ASP A 95 11.13 9.14 -13.08
CA ASP A 95 10.92 10.02 -11.94
C ASP A 95 11.62 9.50 -10.68
N VAL A 96 12.30 10.40 -9.96
CA VAL A 96 13.00 10.06 -8.71
C VAL A 96 12.07 9.50 -7.62
N SER A 97 10.76 9.78 -7.70
CA SER A 97 9.79 9.18 -6.79
C SER A 97 9.68 7.66 -6.94
N LEU A 98 9.97 7.09 -8.11
CA LEU A 98 10.02 5.63 -8.29
C LEU A 98 11.16 4.98 -7.51
N LEU A 99 12.27 5.68 -7.31
CA LEU A 99 13.35 5.22 -6.44
C LEU A 99 12.90 5.16 -4.97
N ALA A 100 12.11 6.15 -4.54
CA ALA A 100 11.50 6.13 -3.22
C ALA A 100 10.50 4.97 -3.08
N VAL A 101 9.66 4.73 -4.10
CA VAL A 101 8.74 3.58 -4.13
C VAL A 101 9.50 2.25 -4.10
N ALA A 102 10.58 2.12 -4.86
CA ALA A 102 11.46 0.95 -4.85
C ALA A 102 12.02 0.68 -3.44
N CYS A 103 12.40 1.73 -2.71
CA CYS A 103 12.84 1.63 -1.32
C CYS A 103 11.72 1.17 -0.37
N GLU A 104 10.52 1.73 -0.49
CA GLU A 104 9.38 1.37 0.37
C GLU A 104 8.89 -0.07 0.15
N LEU A 105 8.85 -0.51 -1.12
CA LEU A 105 8.44 -1.87 -1.52
C LEU A 105 9.58 -2.89 -1.41
N LYS A 106 10.79 -2.46 -1.05
CA LYS A 106 11.99 -3.30 -0.94
C LYS A 106 12.28 -4.07 -2.23
N SER A 107 12.23 -3.37 -3.36
CA SER A 107 12.51 -3.95 -4.67
C SER A 107 13.96 -4.49 -4.75
N PRO A 108 14.20 -5.66 -5.35
CA PRO A 108 15.54 -6.22 -5.47
C PRO A 108 16.44 -5.48 -6.47
N THR A 109 15.86 -4.91 -7.54
CA THR A 109 16.58 -4.20 -8.61
C THR A 109 15.64 -3.22 -9.31
N VAL A 110 16.20 -2.21 -9.99
CA VAL A 110 15.42 -1.23 -10.75
C VAL A 110 14.51 -1.93 -11.77
N GLY A 111 13.25 -1.53 -11.81
CA GLY A 111 12.26 -2.06 -12.75
C GLY A 111 11.80 -3.49 -12.47
N GLU A 112 12.17 -4.09 -11.32
CA GLU A 112 11.67 -5.40 -10.92
C GLU A 112 10.95 -5.36 -9.58
N TRP A 113 9.75 -5.93 -9.52
CA TRP A 113 8.94 -5.96 -8.30
C TRP A 113 8.51 -7.39 -7.98
N THR A 114 8.87 -7.83 -6.77
CA THR A 114 8.39 -9.11 -6.25
C THR A 114 6.97 -8.96 -5.72
N ARG A 115 6.17 -10.02 -5.84
CA ARG A 115 4.80 -10.04 -5.31
C ARG A 115 4.73 -9.67 -3.83
N ASN A 116 5.62 -10.24 -3.03
CA ASN A 116 5.66 -9.99 -1.59
C ASN A 116 6.04 -8.53 -1.31
N GLY A 117 7.08 -8.00 -1.96
CA GLY A 117 7.49 -6.61 -1.79
C GLY A 117 6.39 -5.61 -2.19
N PHE A 118 5.73 -5.87 -3.31
CA PHE A 118 4.62 -5.04 -3.80
C PHE A 118 3.43 -5.05 -2.83
N VAL A 119 2.94 -6.24 -2.47
CA VAL A 119 1.75 -6.36 -1.61
C VAL A 119 2.05 -5.86 -0.18
N ASP A 120 3.17 -6.25 0.41
CA ASP A 120 3.51 -5.83 1.78
C ASP A 120 3.88 -4.35 1.86
N GLY A 121 4.54 -3.81 0.82
CA GLY A 121 4.89 -2.40 0.70
C GLY A 121 3.64 -1.53 0.64
N TRP A 122 2.74 -1.80 -0.30
CA TRP A 122 1.49 -1.03 -0.43
C TRP A 122 0.55 -1.21 0.76
N LYS A 123 0.52 -2.39 1.36
CA LYS A 123 -0.21 -2.62 2.62
C LYS A 123 0.34 -1.78 3.76
N ARG A 124 1.66 -1.64 3.89
CA ARG A 124 2.29 -0.77 4.89
C ARG A 124 1.99 0.71 4.65
N LEU A 125 1.93 1.11 3.38
CA LEU A 125 1.58 2.46 2.94
C LEU A 125 0.06 2.73 2.99
N GLY A 126 -0.76 1.76 3.36
CA GLY A 126 -2.21 1.96 3.49
C GLY A 126 -2.95 2.10 2.16
N CYS A 127 -2.37 1.64 1.05
CA CYS A 127 -2.94 1.84 -0.30
C CYS A 127 -3.36 0.51 -0.93
N ASP A 128 -4.57 0.42 -1.49
CA ASP A 128 -5.05 -0.76 -2.23
C ASP A 128 -5.61 -0.45 -3.63
N THR A 129 -5.54 0.80 -4.08
CA THR A 129 -5.99 1.29 -5.39
C THR A 129 -4.95 2.19 -6.07
N ILE A 130 -5.02 2.29 -7.41
CA ILE A 130 -4.11 3.14 -8.21
C ILE A 130 -4.20 4.62 -7.79
N GLU A 131 -5.39 5.12 -7.48
CA GLU A 131 -5.58 6.52 -7.04
C GLU A 131 -4.89 6.82 -5.71
N GLN A 132 -4.97 5.89 -4.75
CA GLN A 132 -4.27 5.99 -3.47
C GLN A 132 -2.76 5.89 -3.67
N MET A 133 -2.29 4.96 -4.52
CA MET A 133 -0.87 4.86 -4.87
C MET A 133 -0.34 6.16 -5.46
N LYS A 134 -1.07 6.79 -6.39
CA LYS A 134 -0.71 8.08 -7.00
C LYS A 134 -0.56 9.20 -5.96
N THR A 135 -1.51 9.29 -5.04
CA THR A 135 -1.47 10.28 -3.94
C THR A 135 -0.29 10.04 -3.00
N THR A 136 -0.01 8.78 -2.69
CA THR A 136 1.13 8.38 -1.86
C THR A 136 2.45 8.66 -2.56
N ILE A 137 2.58 8.41 -3.86
CA ILE A 137 3.79 8.73 -4.63
C ILE A 137 4.05 10.24 -4.62
N ALA A 138 3.02 11.07 -4.79
CA ALA A 138 3.17 12.52 -4.66
C ALA A 138 3.65 12.93 -3.26
N THR A 139 3.14 12.27 -2.22
CA THR A 139 3.57 12.49 -0.83
C THR A 139 5.03 12.07 -0.61
N LEU A 140 5.43 10.92 -1.15
CA LEU A 140 6.81 10.42 -1.10
C LEU A 140 7.76 11.34 -1.86
N ARG A 141 7.34 11.92 -2.98
CA ARG A 141 8.11 12.92 -3.73
C ARG A 141 8.39 14.15 -2.89
N THR A 142 7.36 14.68 -2.21
CA THR A 142 7.51 15.83 -1.30
C THR A 142 8.43 15.47 -0.14
N LYS A 143 8.25 14.29 0.46
CA LYS A 143 9.12 13.80 1.54
C LYS A 143 10.57 13.65 1.10
N LEU A 144 10.81 13.14 -0.10
CA LEU A 144 12.15 13.02 -0.68
C LEU A 144 12.83 14.40 -0.85
N ARG A 145 12.06 15.45 -1.09
CA ARG A 145 12.56 16.82 -1.22
C ARG A 145 12.84 17.46 0.14
N ASP A 146 11.93 17.29 1.09
CA ASP A 146 11.91 18.07 2.33
C ASP A 146 12.65 17.39 3.49
N ASP A 147 12.88 16.07 3.41
CA ASP A 147 13.53 15.26 4.45
C ASP A 147 14.90 14.72 3.95
N PRO A 148 16.02 15.36 4.36
CA PRO A 148 17.37 14.95 3.97
C PRO A 148 17.75 13.54 4.46
N ASP A 149 17.25 13.10 5.62
CA ASP A 149 17.54 11.77 6.15
C ASP A 149 16.82 10.69 5.33
N TYR A 150 15.58 10.97 4.92
CA TYR A 150 14.85 10.12 3.99
C TYR A 150 15.53 10.05 2.62
N PHE A 151 15.95 11.20 2.08
CA PHE A 151 16.72 11.26 0.83
C PHE A 151 17.98 10.40 0.90
N SER A 152 18.78 10.55 1.96
CA SER A 152 20.02 9.77 2.15
C SER A 152 19.75 8.27 2.17
N ARG A 153 18.67 7.84 2.84
CA ARG A 153 18.26 6.43 2.88
C ARG A 153 17.89 5.90 1.49
N VAL A 154 17.04 6.61 0.77
CA VAL A 154 16.60 6.23 -0.59
C VAL A 154 17.81 6.18 -1.52
N TYR A 155 18.66 7.21 -1.50
CA TYR A 155 19.89 7.27 -2.29
C TYR A 155 20.82 6.09 -2.01
N THR A 156 21.08 5.79 -0.74
CA THR A 156 21.94 4.66 -0.33
C THR A 156 21.34 3.33 -0.80
N TYR A 157 20.02 3.20 -0.71
CA TYR A 157 19.32 2.01 -1.17
C TYR A 157 19.47 1.84 -2.68
N THR A 158 19.21 2.88 -3.46
CA THR A 158 19.22 2.83 -4.93
C THR A 158 20.62 2.80 -5.52
N PHE A 159 21.63 3.29 -4.80
CA PHE A 159 23.03 3.13 -5.16
C PHE A 159 23.43 1.65 -5.29
N ASN A 160 22.85 0.76 -4.48
CA ASN A 160 23.09 -0.68 -4.60
C ASN A 160 22.54 -1.26 -5.90
N PHE A 161 21.48 -0.68 -6.47
CA PHE A 161 20.95 -1.10 -7.76
C PHE A 161 21.95 -0.79 -8.90
N ALA A 162 22.46 0.45 -8.93
CA ALA A 162 23.47 0.85 -9.92
C ALA A 162 24.74 -0.01 -9.84
N LYS A 163 25.14 -0.41 -8.62
CA LYS A 163 26.28 -1.31 -8.41
C LYS A 163 26.03 -2.72 -8.97
N ALA A 164 24.80 -3.24 -8.85
CA ALA A 164 24.43 -4.54 -9.39
C ALA A 164 24.35 -4.54 -10.93
N GLU A 165 23.86 -3.46 -11.54
CA GLU A 165 23.83 -3.30 -13.01
C GLU A 165 25.24 -3.10 -13.60
N GLY A 166 26.09 -2.31 -12.94
CA GLY A 166 27.49 -2.12 -13.34
C GLY A 166 28.28 -3.43 -13.38
N ALA A 167 28.01 -4.36 -12.46
CA ALA A 167 28.63 -5.69 -12.46
C ALA A 167 28.11 -6.62 -13.57
N ARG A 168 26.83 -6.51 -13.97
CA ARG A 168 26.25 -7.31 -15.07
C ARG A 168 26.67 -6.83 -16.46
N SER A 169 26.92 -5.53 -16.63
CA SER A 169 27.34 -4.96 -17.92
C SER A 169 28.71 -5.47 -18.41
N ILE A 170 29.62 -5.85 -17.49
CA ILE A 170 30.95 -6.40 -17.84
C ILE A 170 30.86 -7.88 -18.27
N CYS A 171 29.88 -8.64 -17.75
CA CYS A 171 29.71 -10.05 -18.11
C CYS A 171 29.02 -10.26 -19.46
N ALA A 172 28.16 -9.32 -19.90
CA ALA A 172 27.44 -9.45 -21.17
C ALA A 172 28.31 -9.08 -22.40
N PHE A 173 29.33 -8.24 -22.25
CA PHE A 173 30.17 -7.80 -23.36
C PHE A 173 31.31 -8.78 -23.71
N ASN A 174 31.80 -9.57 -22.75
CA ASN A 174 32.95 -10.47 -22.95
C ASN A 174 32.61 -11.85 -23.54
N SER A 175 31.33 -12.17 -23.80
CA SER A 175 30.93 -13.50 -24.28
C SER A 175 30.61 -13.58 -25.78
N LYS A 176 30.79 -12.51 -26.57
CA LYS A 176 30.49 -12.51 -28.03
C LYS A 176 31.70 -12.25 -28.94
N HIS A 177 32.93 -12.40 -28.47
CA HIS A 177 34.12 -12.12 -29.28
C HIS A 177 35.22 -13.21 -29.32
N LEU A 178 34.86 -14.47 -29.02
CA LEU A 178 35.81 -15.59 -29.11
C LEU A 178 35.40 -16.71 -30.10
N ASP A 179 34.44 -16.46 -30.99
CA ASP A 179 34.17 -17.38 -32.11
C ASP A 179 34.14 -16.67 -33.46
N ARG A 180 35.32 -16.20 -33.89
CA ARG A 180 35.68 -16.10 -35.31
C ARG A 180 37.16 -16.43 -35.49
N SER A 181 37.41 -17.67 -35.93
CA SER A 181 38.64 -18.18 -36.58
C SER A 181 39.20 -17.21 -37.65
N PRO A 182 40.50 -17.26 -38.04
CA PRO A 182 41.01 -18.35 -38.90
C PRO A 182 42.52 -18.70 -38.81
N ASN A 183 42.85 -19.99 -38.87
CA ASN A 183 43.63 -20.64 -39.94
C ASN A 183 43.86 -22.12 -39.61
#